data_AF-A0A0P0VAA0-F1
#
_entry.id   AF-A0A0P0VAA0-F1
#
_cell.length_a   1.000
_cell.length_b   1.000
_cell.length_c   1.000
_cell.angle_alpha   90.00
_cell.angle_beta   90.00
_cell.angle_gamma   90.00
#
_symmetry.space_group_name_H-M   'P 1'
#
loop_
_entity.id
_entity.type
_entity.pdbx_description
1 polymer ?
#
loop_
_entity_poly.entity_id
_entity_poly.type
_entity_poly.pdbx_seq_one_letter_code
_entity_poly.pdbx_strand_id
1 'polypeptide(L)' 'LANARWTPTKEQIAVLEGLYRQGLRTPTAEQIQQITARLREHGHIEGKNVFYWFQNHKARQRQKQ' A
#
# COMPACT_ATOMS: atom_id res chain seq x y z
N LEU A 1 14.61 11.32 -14.86
CA LEU A 1 14.81 10.06 -14.13
C LEU A 1 13.48 9.32 -14.12
N ALA A 2 13.40 8.20 -14.84
CA ALA A 2 12.15 7.51 -15.10
C ALA A 2 11.44 7.18 -13.77
N ASN A 3 10.20 7.63 -13.62
CA ASN A 3 9.32 7.28 -12.51
C ASN A 3 8.97 5.79 -12.67
N ALA A 4 9.88 4.91 -12.22
CA ALA A 4 9.73 3.48 -12.36
C ALA A 4 8.42 3.07 -11.70
N ARG A 5 7.51 2.50 -12.50
CA ARG A 5 6.21 2.06 -12.01
C ARG A 5 6.45 0.93 -11.03
N TRP A 6 6.00 1.11 -9.79
CA TRP A 6 6.07 0.05 -8.80
C TRP A 6 5.16 -1.11 -9.23
N THR A 7 5.76 -2.29 -9.37
CA THR A 7 5.05 -3.55 -9.56
C THR A 7 5.12 -4.31 -8.24
N PRO A 8 4.03 -4.39 -7.47
CA PRO A 8 4.03 -5.06 -6.17
C PRO A 8 4.23 -6.57 -6.29
N THR A 9 4.93 -7.17 -5.33
CA THR A 9 4.98 -8.64 -5.18
C THR A 9 3.70 -9.18 -4.54
N LYS A 10 3.48 -10.50 -4.65
CA LYS A 10 2.28 -11.14 -4.07
C LYS A 10 2.25 -10.97 -2.55
N GLU A 11 3.41 -11.07 -1.93
CA GLU A 11 3.62 -10.92 -0.49
C GLU A 11 3.32 -9.48 -0.05
N GLN A 12 3.76 -8.48 -0.82
CA GLN A 12 3.43 -7.08 -0.55
C GLN A 12 1.93 -6.82 -0.63
N ILE A 13 1.25 -7.39 -1.63
CA ILE A 13 -0.22 -7.28 -1.76
C ILE A 13 -0.91 -7.95 -0.58
N ALA A 14 -0.50 -9.17 -0.20
CA ALA A 14 -1.13 -9.90 0.89
C ALA A 14 -1.08 -9.12 2.22
N VAL A 15 0.05 -8.48 2.53
CA VAL A 15 0.20 -7.63 3.73
C VAL A 15 -0.72 -6.41 3.66
N LEU A 16 -0.72 -5.68 2.54
CA LEU A 16 -1.56 -4.49 2.36
C LEU A 16 -3.06 -4.81 2.44
N GLU A 17 -3.48 -5.91 1.81
CA GLU A 17 -4.86 -6.39 1.90
C GLU A 17 -5.23 -6.84 3.31
N GLY A 18 -4.33 -7.51 4.04
CA GLY A 18 -4.56 -7.91 5.43
C GLY A 18 -4.83 -6.71 6.33
N LEU A 19 -3.98 -5.68 6.25
CA LEU A 19 -4.15 -4.43 6.99
C LEU A 19 -5.47 -3.73 6.64
N TYR A 20 -5.82 -3.72 5.35
CA TYR A 20 -7.11 -3.18 4.92
C TYR A 20 -8.27 -4.02 5.48
N ARG A 21 -8.24 -5.35 5.43
CA ARG A 21 -9.32 -6.17 6.00
C ARG A 21 -9.49 -5.94 7.51
N GLN A 22 -8.41 -5.64 8.23
CA GLN A 22 -8.42 -5.28 9.66
C GLN A 22 -8.94 -3.86 9.97
N GLY A 23 -9.31 -3.07 8.96
CA GLY A 23 -9.94 -1.76 9.15
C GLY A 23 -9.04 -0.56 8.90
N LEU A 24 -7.75 -0.75 8.60
CA LEU A 24 -6.89 0.37 8.21
C LEU A 24 -7.31 0.90 6.84
N ARG A 25 -7.90 2.09 6.77
CA ARG A 25 -8.38 2.72 5.51
C ARG A 25 -7.55 3.92 5.09
N THR A 26 -7.07 4.69 6.07
CA THR A 26 -6.34 5.93 5.87
C THR A 26 -5.16 5.93 6.84
N PRO A 27 -4.02 5.33 6.46
CA PRO A 27 -2.85 5.29 7.34
C PRO A 27 -2.25 6.68 7.55
N THR A 28 -1.73 6.94 8.75
CA THR A 28 -0.96 8.15 9.06
C THR A 28 0.41 8.11 8.38
N ALA A 29 1.14 9.25 8.36
CA ALA A 29 2.49 9.29 7.80
C ALA A 29 3.45 8.30 8.49
N GLU A 30 3.35 8.17 9.81
CA GLU A 30 4.13 7.21 10.59
C GLU A 30 3.78 5.76 10.24
N GLN A 31 2.49 5.43 10.13
CA GLN A 31 2.04 4.11 9.71
C GLN A 31 2.51 3.80 8.28
N ILE A 32 2.49 4.77 7.36
CA ILE A 32 3.03 4.60 6.01
C ILE A 32 4.53 4.26 6.08
N GLN A 33 5.31 4.95 6.90
CA GLN A 33 6.74 4.65 7.07
C GLN A 33 6.97 3.23 7.62
N GLN A 34 6.24 2.84 8.67
CA GLN A 34 6.33 1.51 9.27
C GLN A 34 5.93 0.40 8.29
N ILE A 35 4.81 0.57 7.59
CA ILE A 35 4.34 -0.38 6.57
C ILE A 35 5.36 -0.47 5.42
N THR A 36 5.90 0.65 4.97
CA THR A 36 6.92 0.68 3.91
C THR A 36 8.17 -0.08 4.35
N ALA A 37 8.64 0.13 5.58
CA ALA A 37 9.80 -0.58 6.12
C ALA A 37 9.58 -2.10 6.13
N ARG A 38 8.42 -2.56 6.61
CA ARG A 38 8.05 -3.98 6.59
C ARG A 38 7.98 -4.55 5.18
N LEU A 39 7.37 -3.83 4.24
CA LEU A 39 7.18 -4.29 2.86
C LEU A 39 8.48 -4.37 2.04
N ARG A 40 9.55 -3.69 2.46
CA ARG A 40 10.86 -3.76 1.81
C ARG A 40 11.53 -5.13 1.91
N GLU A 41 11.18 -5.92 2.92
CA GLU A 41 11.63 -7.31 3.05
C GLU A 41 11.18 -8.19 1.88
N HIS A 42 10.11 -7.77 1.18
CA HIS A 42 9.49 -8.51 0.08
C HIS A 42 9.74 -7.89 -1.30
N GLY A 43 10.57 -6.85 -1.40
CA GLY A 43 10.91 -6.17 -2.65
C GLY A 43 10.92 -4.64 -2.56
N HIS A 44 11.40 -3.99 -3.62
CA HIS A 44 11.50 -2.52 -3.64
C HIS A 44 10.13 -1.85 -3.52
N ILE A 45 10.04 -0.86 -2.62
CA ILE A 45 8.84 -0.07 -2.39
C ILE A 45 9.18 1.28 -1.72
N GLU A 46 8.40 2.31 -2.05
CA GLU A 46 8.47 3.64 -1.48
C GLU A 46 7.17 4.01 -0.76
N GLY A 47 7.21 4.98 0.16
CA GLY A 47 6.02 5.40 0.93
C GLY A 47 4.86 5.88 0.06
N LYS A 48 5.16 6.52 -1.09
CA LYS A 48 4.14 6.94 -2.07
C LYS A 48 3.33 5.75 -2.60
N ASN A 49 3.96 4.59 -2.75
CA ASN A 49 3.30 3.38 -3.24
C ASN A 49 2.26 2.88 -2.24
N VAL A 50 2.62 2.86 -0.95
CA VAL A 50 1.70 2.49 0.15
C VAL A 50 0.54 3.49 0.22
N PHE A 51 0.84 4.79 0.23
CA PHE A 51 -0.17 5.85 0.22
C PHE A 51 -1.18 5.68 -0.93
N TYR A 52 -0.69 5.57 -2.16
CA TYR A 52 -1.55 5.41 -3.33
C TYR A 52 -2.28 4.08 -3.36
N TRP A 53 -1.71 3.00 -2.83
CA TRP A 53 -2.42 1.73 -2.73
C TRP A 53 -3.68 1.88 -1.87
N PHE A 54 -3.59 2.49 -0.68
CA PHE A 54 -4.75 2.70 0.20
C PHE A 54 -5.77 3.67 -0.41
N GLN A 55 -5.32 4.77 -1.04
CA GLN A 55 -6.22 5.69 -1.73
C GLN A 55 -6.98 5.01 -2.88
N ASN A 56 -6.28 4.28 -3.75
CA ASN A 56 -6.87 3.59 -4.89
C ASN A 56 -7.81 2.47 -4.44
N HIS A 57 -7.46 1.74 -3.38
CA HIS A 57 -8.31 0.67 -2.86
C HIS A 57 -9.63 1.24 -2.31
N LYS A 58 -9.57 2.34 -1.55
CA LYS A 58 -10.75 3.06 -1.06
C LYS A 58 -11.62 3.60 -2.21
N ALA A 59 -11.00 4.20 -3.23
CA ALA A 59 -11.72 4.73 -4.40
C ALA A 59 -12.46 3.62 -5.15
N ARG A 60 -11.81 2.47 -5.40
CA ARG A 60 -12.44 1.31 -6.05
C ARG A 60 -13.60 0.73 -5.24
N GLN A 61 -13.51 0.72 -3.91
CA GLN A 61 -14.63 0.26 -3.06
C GLN A 61 -15.84 1.19 -3.16
N ARG A 62 -15.62 2.51 -3.19
CA ARG A 62 -16.69 3.49 -3.38
C ARG A 62 -17.35 3.43 -4.75
N GLN A 63 -16.58 3.14 -5.80
CA GLN A 63 -17.10 3.03 -7.17
C GLN A 63 -17.87 1.72 -7.42
N LYS A 64 -17.61 0.68 -6.63
CA LYS A 64 -18.33 -0.60 -6.70
C LYS A 64 -19.64 -0.62 -5.90
N GLN A 65 -19.86 0.40 -5.06
CA GLN A 65 -21.16 0.69 -4.44
C GLN A 65 -21.99 1.53 -5.41
#